data_AF-A0A2I1HHB9-F1
#
_entry.id   AF-A0A2I1HHB9-F1
#
_cell.length_a   1.000
_cell.length_b   1.000
_cell.length_c   1.000
_cell.angle_alpha   90.00
_cell.angle_beta   90.00
_cell.angle_gamma   90.00
#
_symmetry.space_group_name_H-M   'P 1'
#
loop_
_entity.id
_entity.type
_entity.pdbx_description
1 polymer ?
#
loop_
_entity_poly.entity_id
_entity_poly.type
_entity_poly.pdbx_seq_one_letter_code
_entity_poly.pdbx_strand_id
1 'polypeptide(L)'
;MNQSNGSSYGFAIEVQGKQHEQHIKYFHKDPEEFTKQLIRDQLKKELCEENGIALRYVWYYEDPYVVIVIPNHLRELGHIG
;
A
#
# COMPACT_ATOMS: atom_id res chain seq x y z
N MET A 1 22.90 13.66 -24.59
CA MET A 1 21.92 14.16 -23.60
C MET A 1 20.70 13.23 -23.66
N ASN A 2 20.62 12.22 -22.78
CA ASN A 2 19.42 11.41 -22.66
C ASN A 2 18.55 12.06 -21.60
N GLN A 3 17.47 12.70 -22.03
CA GLN A 3 16.41 13.14 -21.12
C GLN A 3 15.73 11.86 -20.62
N SER A 4 16.02 11.46 -19.39
CA SER A 4 15.26 10.44 -18.69
C SER A 4 13.86 11.01 -18.48
N ASN A 5 12.89 10.52 -19.27
CA ASN A 5 11.47 10.77 -19.04
C ASN A 5 11.16 10.34 -17.60
N GLY A 6 10.98 11.31 -16.70
CA GLY A 6 10.55 11.05 -15.34
C GLY A 6 9.12 10.54 -15.37
N SER A 7 8.95 9.23 -15.38
CA SER A 7 7.64 8.58 -15.21
C SER A 7 7.06 9.07 -13.88
N SER A 8 5.95 9.78 -13.92
CA SER A 8 5.23 10.19 -12.72
C SER A 8 4.66 8.93 -12.06
N TYR A 9 5.40 8.34 -11.12
CA TYR A 9 4.91 7.24 -10.30
C TYR A 9 3.76 7.73 -9.43
N GLY A 10 2.62 7.04 -9.49
CA GLY A 10 1.53 7.28 -8.56
C GLY A 10 1.93 6.83 -7.15
N PHE A 11 1.29 7.37 -6.12
CA PHE A 11 1.54 6.96 -4.74
C PHE A 11 0.22 6.72 -4.01
N ALA A 12 0.13 5.59 -3.31
CA ALA A 12 -1.02 5.21 -2.53
C ALA A 12 -0.59 4.75 -1.14
N ILE A 13 -1.37 5.11 -0.12
CA ILE A 13 -1.19 4.61 1.25
C ILE A 13 -2.46 3.87 1.64
N GLU A 14 -2.28 2.67 2.20
CA GLU A 14 -3.33 1.88 2.81
C GLU A 14 -3.02 1.67 4.30
N VAL A 15 -3.97 2.08 5.16
CA VAL A 15 -3.86 1.87 6.61
C VAL A 15 -4.45 0.51 6.94
N GLN A 16 -3.61 -0.36 7.47
CA GLN A 16 -3.90 -1.76 7.74
C GLN A 16 -4.37 -1.96 9.19
N GLY A 17 -5.62 -2.40 9.35
CA GLY A 17 -6.19 -2.81 10.63
C GLY A 17 -6.10 -4.32 10.86
N LYS A 18 -6.43 -4.78 12.07
CA LYS A 18 -6.42 -6.23 12.43
C LYS A 18 -7.24 -7.12 11.50
N GLN A 19 -8.23 -6.55 10.79
CA GLN A 19 -9.08 -7.26 9.83
C GLN A 19 -8.28 -7.86 8.65
N HIS A 20 -7.12 -7.31 8.31
CA HIS A 20 -6.32 -7.81 7.18
C HIS A 20 -5.42 -9.00 7.55
N GLU A 21 -5.19 -9.25 8.84
CA GLU A 21 -4.40 -10.41 9.32
C GLU A 21 -5.27 -11.52 9.89
N GLN A 22 -6.44 -11.17 10.43
CA GLN A 22 -7.22 -12.07 11.26
C GLN A 22 -8.71 -12.03 10.91
N HIS A 23 -9.33 -13.21 10.92
CA HIS A 23 -10.78 -13.31 10.82
C HIS A 23 -11.44 -12.78 12.11
N ILE A 24 -11.84 -11.51 12.08
CA ILE A 24 -12.59 -10.87 13.16
C ILE A 24 -14.07 -10.86 12.80
N LYS A 25 -14.93 -11.48 13.62
CA LYS A 25 -16.38 -11.59 13.38
C LYS A 25 -17.09 -10.25 13.10
N TYR A 26 -16.56 -9.17 13.64
CA TYR A 26 -17.08 -7.83 13.39
C TYR A 26 -16.86 -7.36 11.94
N PHE A 27 -15.72 -7.73 11.34
CA PHE A 27 -15.33 -7.35 9.98
C PHE A 27 -15.67 -8.43 8.95
N HIS A 28 -15.73 -9.70 9.35
CA HIS A 28 -16.02 -10.84 8.48
C HIS A 28 -17.15 -11.66 9.08
N LYS A 29 -18.19 -11.90 8.29
CA LYS A 29 -19.33 -12.74 8.72
C LYS A 29 -18.94 -14.21 8.80
N ASP A 30 -18.04 -14.63 7.91
CA ASP A 30 -17.63 -16.01 7.71
C ASP A 30 -16.20 -16.08 7.13
N PRO A 31 -15.52 -17.24 7.24
CA PRO A 31 -14.15 -17.42 6.72
C PRO A 31 -14.00 -17.19 5.21
N GLU A 32 -15.06 -17.35 4.43
CA GLU A 32 -15.01 -17.07 2.98
C GLU A 32 -14.87 -15.58 2.72
N GLU A 33 -15.58 -14.71 3.46
CA GLU A 33 -15.43 -13.25 3.33
C GLU A 33 -14.01 -12.79 3.65
N PHE A 34 -13.36 -13.37 4.66
CA PHE A 34 -11.94 -13.11 4.93
C PHE A 34 -11.04 -13.57 3.78
N THR A 35 -11.30 -14.76 3.22
CA THR A 35 -10.56 -15.25 2.05
C THR A 35 -10.73 -14.33 0.84
N LYS A 36 -11.95 -13.84 0.59
CA LYS A 36 -12.23 -12.85 -0.47
C LYS A 36 -11.51 -11.54 -0.22
N GLN A 37 -11.39 -11.09 1.03
CA GLN A 37 -10.61 -9.90 1.36
C GLN A 37 -9.12 -10.09 1.05
N LEU A 38 -8.53 -11.22 1.44
CA LEU A 38 -7.14 -11.54 1.11
C LEU A 38 -6.88 -11.53 -0.41
N ILE A 39 -7.82 -12.08 -1.19
CA ILE A 39 -7.76 -12.06 -2.67
C ILE A 39 -7.83 -10.62 -3.19
N ARG A 40 -8.72 -9.78 -2.65
CA ARG A 40 -8.83 -8.37 -3.06
C ARG A 40 -7.58 -7.56 -2.70
N ASP A 41 -6.98 -7.81 -1.55
CA ASP A 41 -5.76 -7.14 -1.12
C ASP A 41 -4.58 -7.51 -2.02
N GLN A 42 -4.48 -8.77 -2.43
CA GLN A 42 -3.49 -9.22 -3.42
C GLN A 42 -3.73 -8.57 -4.79
N LEU A 43 -4.97 -8.56 -5.29
CA LEU A 43 -5.32 -7.94 -6.57
C LEU A 43 -5.00 -6.43 -6.58
N LYS A 44 -5.26 -5.74 -5.46
CA LYS A 44 -4.95 -4.31 -5.31
C LYS A 44 -3.45 -4.04 -5.43
N LYS A 45 -2.63 -4.91 -4.84
CA LYS A 45 -1.17 -4.83 -4.94
C LYS A 45 -0.71 -5.01 -6.39
N GLU A 46 -1.21 -6.04 -7.07
CA GLU A 46 -0.89 -6.31 -8.48
C GLU A 46 -1.28 -5.13 -9.38
N LEU A 47 -2.49 -4.58 -9.22
CA LEU A 47 -2.93 -3.41 -9.97
C LEU A 47 -2.06 -2.18 -9.71
N CYS A 48 -1.62 -1.96 -8.47
CA CYS A 48 -0.73 -0.83 -8.18
C CYS A 48 0.63 -1.02 -8.86
N GLU A 49 1.21 -2.21 -8.82
CA GLU A 49 2.47 -2.52 -9.50
C GLU A 49 2.36 -2.34 -11.02
N GLU A 50 1.30 -2.86 -11.65
CA GLU A 50 1.03 -2.75 -13.09
C GLU A 50 0.87 -1.29 -13.55
N ASN A 51 0.30 -0.44 -12.70
CA ASN A 51 0.05 0.97 -13.02
C ASN A 51 1.19 1.90 -12.57
N GLY A 52 2.31 1.37 -12.07
CA GLY A 52 3.40 2.19 -11.55
C GLY A 52 3.00 3.04 -10.35
N ILE A 53 2.10 2.54 -9.51
CA ILE A 53 1.66 3.15 -8.27
C ILE A 53 2.44 2.50 -7.12
N ALA A 54 3.24 3.28 -6.42
CA ALA A 54 3.90 2.85 -5.19
C ALA A 54 2.86 2.77 -4.06
N LEU A 55 2.36 1.56 -3.78
CA LEU A 55 1.47 1.29 -2.65
C LEU A 55 2.29 1.04 -1.38
N ARG A 56 1.92 1.72 -0.29
CA ARG A 56 2.51 1.55 1.04
C ARG A 56 1.46 1.17 2.06
N TYR A 57 1.83 0.26 2.94
CA TYR A 57 1.00 -0.21 4.04
C TYR A 57 1.47 0.42 5.34
N VAL A 58 0.53 0.91 6.14
CA VAL A 58 0.80 1.44 7.48
C VAL A 58 -0.08 0.68 8.46
N TRP A 59 0.52 -0.11 9.34
CA TRP A 59 -0.24 -0.87 10.33
C TRP A 59 -0.77 0.04 11.44
N TYR A 60 -1.95 -0.28 11.97
CA TYR A 60 -2.61 0.51 13.03
C TYR A 60 -1.80 0.65 14.33
N TYR A 61 -0.78 -0.19 14.53
CA TYR A 61 0.14 -0.13 15.66
C TYR A 61 1.49 0.52 15.32
N GLU A 62 1.73 0.89 14.07
CA GLU A 62 2.95 1.57 13.63
C GLU A 62 2.79 3.09 13.73
N ASP A 63 3.92 3.78 13.91
CA ASP A 63 3.97 5.22 13.76
C ASP A 63 4.00 5.57 12.25
N PRO A 64 2.98 6.27 11.71
CA PRO A 64 2.93 6.62 10.29
C PRO A 64 4.11 7.51 9.86
N TYR A 65 4.68 8.31 10.76
CA TYR A 65 5.85 9.13 10.44
C TYR A 65 7.09 8.27 10.16
N VAL A 66 7.27 7.18 10.90
CA VAL A 66 8.38 6.23 10.69
C VAL A 66 8.22 5.50 9.37
N VAL A 67 7.01 5.03 9.06
CA VAL A 67 6.74 4.20 7.88
C VAL A 67 6.73 5.00 6.58
N ILE A 68 6.19 6.22 6.59
CA ILE A 68 6.00 7.03 5.38
C ILE A 68 7.19 7.98 5.13
N VAL A 69 7.74 8.61 6.18
CA VAL A 69 8.63 9.77 6.03
C VAL A 69 10.11 9.38 6.07
N ILE A 70 10.50 8.45 6.94
CA ILE A 70 11.91 8.09 7.17
C ILE A 70 12.59 7.38 5.98
N PRO A 71 11.95 6.45 5.25
CA PRO A 71 12.69 5.63 4.28
C PRO A 71 12.98 6.33 2.94
N ASN A 72 12.94 7.67 2.85
CA ASN A 72 13.19 8.43 1.61
C ASN A 72 12.29 7.99 0.42
N HIS A 73 11.14 7.38 0.69
CA HIS A 73 10.26 6.86 -0.37
C HIS A 73 9.65 7.95 -1.25
N LEU A 74 9.45 9.14 -0.69
CA LEU A 74 9.08 10.34 -1.47
C LEU A 74 10.23 10.88 -2.34
N ARG A 75 11.47 10.52 -2.01
CA ARG A 75 12.68 10.90 -2.76
C ARG A 75 12.85 10.06 -4.03
N GLU A 76 12.40 8.81 -4.02
CA GLU A 76 12.33 7.94 -5.21
C GLU A 76 11.26 8.39 -6.22
N LEU A 77 10.27 9.16 -5.78
CA LEU A 77 9.23 9.76 -6.63
C LEU A 77 9.65 11.12 -7.24
N GLY A 78 10.89 11.59 -6.99
CA GLY A 78 11.43 12.80 -7.62
C GLY A 78 10.86 14.13 -7.12
N HIS A 79 10.22 14.18 -5.96
CA HIS A 79 9.49 15.37 -5.48
C HIS A 79 10.22 16.27 -4.48
N ILE A 80 11.51 16.04 -4.21
CA ILE A 80 12.32 16.99 -3.44
C ILE A 80 13.73 17.04 -4.03
N GLY A 81 14.05 18.17 -4.65
CA GLY A 81 15.42 18.56 -5.01
C GLY A 81 16.09 19.34 -3.89
#